data_AF-A0A661R7X2-F1
#
_entry.id   AF-A0A661R7X2-F1
#
_cell.length_a   1.000
_cell.length_b   1.000
_cell.length_c   1.000
_cell.angle_alpha   90.00
_cell.angle_beta   90.00
_cell.angle_gamma   90.00
#
_symmetry.space_group_name_H-M   'P 1'
#
loop_
_entity.id
_entity.type
_entity.pdbx_description
1 polymer ?
#
loop_
_entity_poly.entity_id
_entity_poly.type
_entity_poly.pdbx_seq_one_letter_code
_entity_poly.pdbx_strand_id
1 'polypeptide(L)' 'NYRKNMLIHPYEDRGLSLREAARLQSFPDDFIFKGTLGSMQQQIGNAVPPLLAEAIFRQIIKLSC' A
#
# COMPACT_ATOMS: atom_id res chain seq x y z
N ASN A 1 17.21 12.74 -11.58
CA ASN A 1 15.94 12.19 -11.07
C ASN A 1 16.22 11.08 -10.08
N TYR A 2 16.24 11.46 -8.79
CA TYR A 2 16.50 10.59 -7.65
C TYR A 2 15.57 9.36 -7.68
N ARG A 3 16.19 8.20 -7.67
CA ARG A 3 15.64 6.90 -8.07
C ARG A 3 14.52 6.49 -7.10
N LYS A 4 13.33 6.16 -7.61
CA LYS A 4 12.45 5.20 -6.91
C LYS A 4 13.32 3.97 -6.68
N ASN A 5 13.77 3.71 -5.45
CA ASN A 5 14.38 2.43 -5.14
C ASN A 5 13.31 1.38 -5.45
N MET A 6 13.57 0.56 -6.46
CA MET A 6 12.66 -0.51 -6.84
C MET A 6 12.65 -1.50 -5.68
N LEU A 7 11.48 -1.74 -5.08
CA LEU A 7 11.33 -2.78 -4.08
C LEU A 7 11.50 -4.13 -4.81
N ILE A 8 12.56 -4.86 -4.47
CA ILE A 8 12.92 -6.14 -5.11
C ILE A 8 12.29 -7.28 -4.34
N HIS A 9 11.81 -8.30 -5.06
CA HIS A 9 11.30 -9.52 -4.45
C HIS A 9 12.45 -10.25 -3.73
N PRO A 10 12.23 -10.79 -2.50
CA PRO A 10 13.33 -11.34 -1.68
C PRO A 10 14.03 -12.56 -2.28
N TYR A 11 13.35 -13.32 -3.16
CA TYR A 11 13.83 -14.60 -3.68
C TYR A 11 13.83 -14.69 -5.21
N GLU A 12 13.31 -13.69 -5.92
CA GLU A 12 13.16 -13.74 -7.37
C GLU A 12 13.79 -12.49 -7.99
N ASP A 13 14.39 -12.63 -9.17
CA ASP A 13 15.06 -11.52 -9.88
C ASP A 13 14.05 -10.61 -10.60
N ARG A 14 13.17 -9.98 -9.80
CA ARG A 14 12.14 -9.05 -10.24
C ARG A 14 11.77 -8.06 -9.14
N GLY A 15 11.15 -6.94 -9.53
CA GLY A 15 10.47 -6.07 -8.59
C GLY A 15 9.23 -6.72 -7.95
N LEU A 16 8.77 -6.15 -6.84
CA LEU A 16 7.47 -6.51 -6.28
C LEU A 16 6.36 -6.22 -7.31
N SER A 17 5.44 -7.17 -7.44
CA SER A 17 4.17 -6.98 -8.12
C SER A 17 3.32 -5.95 -7.39
N LEU A 18 2.32 -5.40 -8.09
CA LEU A 18 1.33 -4.49 -7.47
C LEU A 18 0.70 -5.13 -6.23
N ARG A 19 0.41 -6.43 -6.27
CA ARG A 19 -0.27 -7.09 -5.16
C ARG A 19 0.61 -7.34 -3.97
N GLU A 20 1.88 -7.69 -4.17
CA GLU A 20 2.85 -7.78 -3.07
C GLU A 20 3.03 -6.43 -2.39
N ALA A 21 3.21 -5.36 -3.17
CA ALA A 21 3.32 -4.00 -2.62
C ALA A 21 2.05 -3.58 -1.86
N ALA A 22 0.87 -3.90 -2.38
CA ALA A 22 -0.40 -3.58 -1.73
C ALA A 22 -0.62 -4.36 -0.43
N ARG A 23 -0.17 -5.63 -0.35
CA ARG A 23 -0.20 -6.42 0.90
C ARG A 23 0.70 -5.82 1.97
N LEU A 24 1.89 -5.32 1.60
CA LEU A 24 2.76 -4.60 2.54
C LEU A 24 2.09 -3.33 3.09
N GLN A 25 1.26 -2.69 2.27
CA GLN A 25 0.40 -1.56 2.67
C GLN A 25 -0.89 -2.00 3.37
N SER A 26 -1.05 -3.27 3.74
CA SER A 26 -2.23 -3.83 4.41
C SER A 26 -3.56 -3.70 3.64
N PHE A 27 -3.51 -3.52 2.32
CA PHE A 27 -4.72 -3.57 1.51
C PHE A 27 -5.27 -5.00 1.45
N PRO A 28 -6.59 -5.16 1.54
CA PRO A 28 -7.25 -6.41 1.19
C PRO A 28 -6.86 -6.90 -0.21
N ASP A 29 -6.82 -8.22 -0.39
CA ASP A 29 -6.45 -8.85 -1.66
C ASP A 29 -7.49 -8.61 -2.76
N ASP A 30 -8.75 -8.39 -2.37
CA ASP A 30 -9.88 -8.04 -3.23
C ASP A 30 -10.00 -6.53 -3.53
N PHE A 31 -9.12 -5.69 -2.97
CA PHE A 31 -9.11 -4.27 -3.29
C PHE A 31 -8.65 -4.03 -4.73
N ILE A 32 -9.48 -3.33 -5.51
CA ILE A 32 -9.24 -3.07 -6.94
C ILE A 32 -8.64 -1.68 -7.13
N PHE A 33 -7.37 -1.63 -7.51
CA PHE A 33 -6.72 -0.41 -8.00
C PHE A 33 -7.11 -0.16 -9.47
N LYS A 34 -7.31 1.10 -9.86
CA LYS A 34 -7.74 1.47 -11.21
C LYS A 34 -6.75 2.43 -11.86
N GLY A 35 -6.65 2.37 -13.19
CA GLY A 35 -5.80 3.27 -13.99
C GLY A 35 -4.59 2.57 -14.61
N THR A 36 -3.61 3.35 -15.05
CA THR A 36 -2.37 2.81 -15.63
C THR A 36 -1.51 2.13 -14.56
N LEU A 37 -0.59 1.25 -14.98
CA LEU A 37 0.35 0.60 -14.07
C LEU A 37 1.08 1.61 -13.15
N GLY A 38 1.59 2.69 -13.73
CA GLY A 38 2.27 3.75 -12.96
C GLY A 38 1.34 4.48 -11.98
N SER A 39 0.08 4.71 -12.37
CA SER A 39 -0.92 5.31 -11.49
C SER A 39 -1.25 4.38 -10.31
N MET A 40 -1.43 3.08 -10.56
CA MET A 40 -1.68 2.10 -9.50
C MET A 40 -0.49 1.97 -8.55
N GLN A 41 0.74 1.96 -9.07
CA GLN A 41 1.95 2.00 -8.23
C GLN A 41 1.99 3.26 -7.36
N GLN A 42 1.57 4.41 -7.89
CA GLN A 42 1.53 5.66 -7.14
C GLN A 42 0.43 5.66 -6.07
N GLN A 43 -0.75 5.10 -6.37
CA GLN A 43 -1.84 4.90 -5.41
C GLN A 43 -1.37 4.04 -4.23
N ILE A 44 -0.71 2.91 -4.50
CA ILE A 44 -0.18 2.03 -3.44
C ILE A 44 0.92 2.73 -2.65
N GLY A 45 1.87 3.37 -3.32
CA GLY A 45 3.04 3.97 -2.67
C GLY A 45 2.72 5.20 -1.82
N ASN A 46 1.67 5.96 -2.17
CA ASN A 46 1.25 7.16 -1.42
C ASN A 46 0.12 6.89 -0.42
N ALA A 47 -0.49 5.72 -0.42
CA ALA A 47 -1.60 5.41 0.46
C ALA A 47 -1.14 5.36 1.93
N VAL A 48 -2.08 5.68 2.84
CA VAL A 48 -1.98 5.30 4.25
C VAL A 48 -2.43 3.84 4.38
N PRO A 49 -1.67 2.96 5.04
CA PRO A 49 -2.09 1.57 5.24
C PRO A 49 -3.47 1.48 5.92
N PRO A 50 -4.44 0.69 5.39
CA PRO A 50 -5.76 0.56 6.02
C PRO A 50 -5.73 0.15 7.49
N LEU A 51 -4.85 -0.78 7.90
CA LEU A 51 -4.76 -1.19 9.30
C LEU A 51 -4.23 -0.08 10.22
N LEU A 52 -3.33 0.77 9.71
CA LEU A 52 -2.85 1.93 10.46
C LEU A 52 -3.99 2.96 10.64
N ALA A 53 -4.72 3.24 9.57
CA ALA A 53 -5.87 4.13 9.62
C ALA A 53 -6.91 3.61 10.63
N GLU A 54 -7.25 2.33 10.56
CA GLU A 54 -8.20 1.70 11.49
C GLU A 54 -7.76 1.86 12.96
N ALA A 55 -6.49 1.56 13.27
CA ALA A 55 -5.97 1.68 14.62
C ALA A 55 -6.07 3.10 15.18
N ILE A 56 -5.80 4.12 14.36
CA ILE A 56 -5.91 5.54 14.73
C ILE A 56 -7.38 5.91 14.95
N PHE A 57 -8.26 5.60 14.01
CA PHE A 57 -9.69 5.96 14.11
C PHE A 57 -10.38 5.29 15.29
N ARG A 58 -9.99 4.07 15.65
CA ARG A 58 -10.49 3.41 16.87
C ARG A 58 -10.19 4.22 18.14
N GLN A 59 -9.06 4.92 18.21
CA GLN A 59 -8.76 5.78 19.36
C GLN A 59 -9.55 7.08 19.32
N ILE A 60 -9.69 7.69 18.14
CA ILE A 60 -10.48 8.92 17.96
C ILE A 60 -11.94 8.68 18.38
N ILE A 61 -12.53 7.57 17.96
CA ILE A 61 -13.92 7.22 18.31
C ILE A 61 -14.07 7.05 19.82
N LYS A 62 -13.13 6.37 20.49
CA LYS A 62 -13.15 6.21 21.96
C LYS A 62 -13.08 7.53 22.72
N LEU A 63 -12.35 8.52 22.19
CA LEU A 63 -12.24 9.84 22.80
C LEU A 63 -13.43 10.76 22.51
N SER A 64 -14.25 10.40 21.52
CA SER A 64 -15.42 11.18 21.11
C SER A 64 -16.71 10.75 21.82
N CYS A 65 -16.62 9.74 22.69
CA CYS A 65 -17.67 9.27 23.60
C CYS A 65 -17.29 9.63 25.04
#